data_AF-A0A430UMQ1-F1
#
_entry.id   AF-A0A430UMQ1-F1
#
_cell.length_a   1.000
_cell.length_b   1.000
_cell.length_c   1.000
_cell.angle_alpha   90.00
_cell.angle_beta   90.00
_cell.angle_gamma   90.00
#
_symmetry.space_group_name_H-M   'P 1'
#
loop_
_entity.id
_entity.type
_entity.pdbx_description
1 polymer ?
#
loop_
_entity_poly.entity_id
_entity_poly.type
_entity_poly.pdbx_seq_one_letter_code
_entity_poly.pdbx_strand_id
1 'polypeptide(L)' 'LLENPGNVLERVSGEARVFDGEGREVARLPLEEVPVFPGGYRELALRPDPPLPRGRYRVALILGGTYGRYAAEGTWDVP' A
#
# COMPACT_ATOMS: atom_id res chain seq x y z
N LEU A 1 -1.19 -2.97 -7.04
CA LEU A 1 -2.14 -2.22 -7.89
C LEU A 1 -3.35 -1.90 -7.04
N LEU A 2 -3.83 -0.67 -7.05
CA LEU A 2 -5.08 -0.27 -6.42
C LEU A 2 -6.13 -0.03 -7.52
N GLU A 3 -7.30 -0.64 -7.40
CA GLU A 3 -8.39 -0.53 -8.36
C GLU A 3 -9.58 0.21 -7.75
N ASN A 4 -10.24 1.06 -8.53
CA ASN A 4 -11.53 1.64 -8.16
C ASN A 4 -12.62 1.05 -9.08
N PRO A 5 -13.30 -0.03 -8.66
CA PRO A 5 -14.39 -0.64 -9.44
C PRO A 5 -15.70 0.17 -9.37
N GLY A 6 -15.74 1.25 -8.59
CA GLY A 6 -16.91 2.09 -8.42
C GLY A 6 -17.13 3.06 -9.58
N ASN A 7 -18.16 3.90 -9.42
CA ASN A 7 -18.58 4.91 -10.39
C ASN A 7 -18.28 6.35 -9.94
N VAL A 8 -17.58 6.53 -8.81
CA VAL A 8 -17.21 7.83 -8.25
C VAL A 8 -15.70 7.93 -8.06
N LEU A 9 -15.17 9.16 -8.12
CA LEU A 9 -13.75 9.41 -7.83
C LEU A 9 -13.44 9.03 -6.38
N GLU A 10 -12.48 8.14 -6.19
CA GLU A 10 -11.96 7.82 -4.86
C GLU A 10 -10.67 8.60 -4.61
N ARG A 11 -10.57 9.16 -3.40
CA ARG A 11 -9.34 9.73 -2.86
C ARG A 11 -8.96 8.90 -1.65
N VAL A 12 -7.80 8.28 -1.70
CA VAL A 12 -7.33 7.42 -0.62
C VAL A 12 -5.95 7.86 -0.14
N SER A 13 -5.75 7.77 1.16
CA SER A 13 -4.46 7.95 1.82
C SER A 13 -4.30 6.86 2.88
N GLY A 14 -3.09 6.68 3.40
CA GLY A 14 -2.87 5.68 4.44
C GLY A 14 -1.40 5.31 4.58
N GLU A 15 -1.15 4.02 4.74
CA GLU A 15 0.20 3.50 4.93
C GLU A 15 0.34 2.06 4.45
N ALA A 16 1.56 1.70 4.03
CA ALA A 16 1.99 0.33 3.89
C ALA A 16 2.92 -0.02 5.06
N ARG A 17 2.60 -1.07 5.80
CA ARG A 17 3.45 -1.64 6.86
C ARG A 17 4.15 -2.86 6.32
N VAL A 18 5.46 -2.92 6.52
CA VAL A 18 6.32 -4.00 6.02
C VAL A 18 6.85 -4.80 7.20
N PHE A 19 6.74 -6.11 7.11
CA PHE A 19 7.15 -7.06 8.13
C PHE A 19 8.16 -8.05 7.55
N ASP A 20 9.16 -8.41 8.35
CA ASP A 20 10.12 -9.46 8.00
C ASP A 20 9.54 -10.87 8.23
N GLY A 21 10.34 -11.90 7.96
CA GLY A 21 9.96 -13.30 8.14
C GLY A 21 9.71 -13.72 9.59
N GLU A 22 10.18 -12.94 10.56
CA GLU A 22 9.92 -13.14 11.99
C GLU A 22 8.64 -12.42 12.46
N GLY A 23 8.01 -11.64 11.58
CA GLY A 23 6.79 -10.88 11.85
C GLY A 23 7.04 -9.51 12.49
N ARG A 24 8.29 -9.03 12.52
CA ARG A 24 8.64 -7.72 13.06
C ARG A 24 8.40 -6.64 12.00
N GLU A 25 7.77 -5.53 12.40
CA GLU A 25 7.63 -4.35 11.53
C GLU A 25 9.02 -3.73 11.28
N VAL A 26 9.44 -3.70 10.01
CA VAL A 26 10.75 -3.20 9.58
C VAL A 26 10.66 -1.88 8.81
N ALA A 27 9.49 -1.55 8.26
CA ALA A 27 9.24 -0.26 7.64
C ALA A 27 7.76 0.13 7.69
N ARG A 28 7.51 1.42 7.70
CA ARG A 28 6.20 2.04 7.59
C ARG A 28 6.27 3.13 6.53
N LEU A 29 5.52 2.97 5.46
CA LEU A 29 5.56 3.82 4.29
C LEU A 29 4.26 4.62 4.22
N PRO A 30 4.28 5.93 4.52
CA PRO A 30 3.09 6.74 4.37
C PRO A 30 2.70 6.79 2.89
N LEU A 31 1.40 6.70 2.63
CA LEU A 31 0.81 6.94 1.33
C LEU A 31 0.05 8.27 1.39
N GLU A 32 0.60 9.27 0.71
CA GLU A 32 -0.09 10.54 0.49
C GLU A 32 -1.40 10.33 -0.26
N GLU A 33 -2.31 11.31 -0.18
CA GLU A 33 -3.59 11.22 -0.86
C GLU A 33 -3.41 11.05 -2.37
N VAL A 34 -3.94 9.96 -2.91
CA VAL A 34 -3.93 9.67 -4.34
C VAL A 34 -5.36 9.54 -4.88
N PRO A 35 -5.66 10.18 -6.01
CA PRO A 35 -6.93 9.97 -6.70
C PRO A 35 -6.91 8.68 -7.52
N VAL A 36 -8.01 7.92 -7.48
CA VAL A 36 -8.26 6.76 -8.34
C VAL A 36 -9.59 6.97 -9.06
N PHE A 37 -9.52 7.15 -10.37
CA PHE A 37 -10.70 7.40 -11.20
C PHE A 37 -11.62 6.17 -11.29
N PRO A 38 -12.94 6.37 -11.51
CA PRO A 38 -13.88 5.26 -11.72
C PRO A 38 -13.43 4.30 -12.83
N GLY A 39 -13.48 2.99 -12.56
CA GLY A 39 -13.04 1.93 -13.48
C GLY A 39 -11.54 1.93 -13.75
N GLY A 40 -10.77 2.73 -13.03
CA GLY A 40 -9.34 2.90 -13.21
C GLY A 40 -8.50 2.14 -12.19
N TYR A 41 -7.19 2.14 -12.43
CA TYR A 41 -6.20 1.60 -11.52
C TYR A 41 -5.09 2.62 -11.25
N ARG A 42 -4.44 2.46 -10.09
CA ARG A 42 -3.30 3.25 -9.66
C ARG A 42 -2.20 2.33 -9.17
N GLU A 43 -1.00 2.51 -9.70
CA GLU A 43 0.20 1.94 -9.09
C GLU A 43 0.67 2.82 -7.94
N LEU A 44 0.91 2.20 -6.79
CA LEU A 44 1.40 2.88 -5.60
C LEU A 44 2.92 2.79 -5.58
N ALA A 45 3.59 3.94 -5.63
CA ALA A 45 5.04 4.01 -5.57
C ALA A 45 5.51 3.95 -4.12
N LEU A 46 5.55 2.75 -3.55
CA LEU A 46 6.11 2.52 -2.23
C LEU A 46 7.64 2.53 -2.31
N ARG A 47 8.30 3.35 -1.49
CA ARG A 47 9.77 3.45 -1.45
C ARG A 47 10.25 3.51 0.00
N PRO A 48 10.79 2.41 0.54
CA PRO A 48 11.43 2.41 1.85
C PRO A 48 12.67 3.30 1.86
N ASP A 49 12.81 4.10 2.91
CA ASP A 49 14.01 4.87 3.22
C ASP A 49 14.34 4.68 4.71
N PRO A 50 15.43 3.97 5.08
CA PRO A 50 16.42 3.38 4.19
C PRO A 50 15.87 2.21 3.34
N PRO A 51 16.52 1.89 2.20
CA PRO A 51 16.14 0.74 1.38
C PRO A 51 16.12 -0.57 2.19
N LEU A 52 15.15 -1.44 1.90
CA LEU A 52 15.07 -2.74 2.55
C LEU A 52 16.23 -3.64 2.10
N PRO A 53 16.82 -4.43 3.00
CA PRO A 53 17.75 -5.49 2.65
C PRO A 53 17.13 -6.52 1.68
N ARG A 54 17.99 -7.35 1.08
CA ARG A 54 17.53 -8.47 0.26
C ARG A 54 16.71 -9.45 1.09
N GLY A 55 15.59 -9.91 0.52
CA GLY A 55 14.72 -10.86 1.20
C GLY A 55 13.26 -10.74 0.78
N ARG A 56 12.42 -11.52 1.46
CA ARG A 56 10.98 -11.55 1.25
C ARG A 56 10.28 -10.99 2.47
N TYR A 57 9.40 -10.02 2.24
CA TYR A 57 8.66 -9.32 3.28
C TYR A 57 7.17 -9.52 3.12
N ARG A 58 6.43 -9.51 4.23
CA ARG A 58 4.97 -9.36 4.22
C ARG A 58 4.63 -7.88 4.26
N VAL A 59 3.68 -7.45 3.45
CA VAL A 59 3.23 -6.06 3.39
C VAL A 59 1.74 -6.03 3.70
N ALA A 60 1.34 -5.17 4.63
CA ALA A 60 -0.06 -4.83 4.89
C ALA A 60 -0.30 -3.39 4.44
N LEU A 61 -1.18 -3.22 3.46
CA LEU A 61 -1.63 -1.93 2.97
C LEU A 61 -2.92 -1.55 3.68
N ILE A 62 -2.93 -0.41 4.36
CA ILE A 62 -4.09 0.12 5.08
C ILE A 62 -4.41 1.49 4.48
N LEU A 63 -5.57 1.59 3.85
CA LEU A 63 -6.04 2.81 3.19
C LEU A 63 -7.34 3.29 3.81
N GLY A 64 -7.55 4.59 3.79
CA GLY A 64 -8.81 5.24 4.12
C GLY A 64 -9.17 6.27 3.06
N GLY A 65 -10.46 6.40 2.82
CA GLY A 65 -11.02 7.43 1.96
C GLY A 65 -12.40 7.85 2.45
N THR A 66 -13.08 8.68 1.66
CA THR A 66 -14.44 9.18 1.96
C THR A 66 -15.46 8.05 2.15
N TYR A 67 -15.28 6.92 1.48
CA TYR A 67 -16.26 5.83 1.43
C TYR A 67 -15.94 4.63 2.31
N GLY A 68 -14.80 4.65 3.02
CA GLY A 68 -14.45 3.57 3.95
C GLY A 68 -12.96 3.40 4.18
N ARG A 69 -12.64 2.27 4.83
CA ARG A 69 -11.27 1.79 5.05
C ARG A 69 -11.08 0.49 4.29
N TYR A 70 -9.91 0.35 3.69
CA TYR A 70 -9.51 -0.79 2.91
C TYR A 70 -8.24 -1.37 3.51
N ALA A 71 -8.15 -2.70 3.56
CA ALA A 71 -6.95 -3.40 3.99
C ALA A 71 -6.66 -4.51 2.99
N ALA A 72 -5.39 -4.63 2.61
CA ALA A 72 -4.91 -5.69 1.75
C ALA A 72 -3.56 -6.17 2.24
N GLU A 73 -3.24 -7.45 2.01
CA GLU A 73 -1.94 -8.02 2.33
C GLU A 73 -1.28 -8.60 1.08
N GLY A 74 0.05 -8.58 1.05
CA GLY A 74 0.84 -9.14 -0.03
C GLY A 74 2.27 -9.44 0.40
N THR A 75 3.10 -9.86 -0.57
CA THR A 75 4.53 -10.04 -0.36
C THR A 75 5.34 -9.06 -1.21
N TRP A 76 6.47 -8.63 -0.68
CA TRP A 76 7.45 -7.82 -1.39
C TRP A 76 8.79 -8.55 -1.39
N ASP A 77 9.22 -8.98 -2.56
CA ASP A 77 10.50 -9.63 -2.78
C ASP A 77 11.54 -8.60 -3.24
N VAL A 78 12.59 -8.44 -2.45
CA VAL A 78 13.74 -7.56 -2.74
C VAL A 78 14.90 -8.42 -3.24
N PRO A 79 15.32 -8.28 -4.51
CA PRO A 79 16.28 -9.16 -5.18
C PRO A 79 17.75 -8.97 -4.76
#